data_AF-A0A9P6Y9J0-F1
#
_entry.id   AF-A0A9P6Y9J0-F1
#
_cell.length_a   1.000
_cell.length_b   1.000
_cell.length_c   1.000
_cell.angle_alpha   90.00
_cell.angle_beta   90.00
_cell.angle_gamma   90.00
#
_symmetry.space_group_name_H-M   'P 1'
#
loop_
_entity.id
_entity.type
_entity.pdbx_description
1 polymer ?
#
loop_
_entity_poly.entity_id
_entity_poly.type
_entity_poly.pdbx_seq_one_letter_code
_entity_poly.pdbx_strand_id
1 'polypeptide(L)'
;MAGATVRRPDGRFETPPWKLPQGEQVLGMMLRDEQGGYWLDTRTGLGRAVDGQYQGVPLYSAVARGPVRPNWTGAYEDREGGIWLASTNAGLWHLLPRWWQFSVLSRLEDDPSSLRNAFVLGTSPSSNGGIWTVGGHGALDRFDPKTGKVEQHRTWVNGMHWLTSVREDRRGQVWIGSNDALLRYDPKLRDLRRWGRDAACG
;
A
#
# COMPACT_ATOMS: atom_id res chain seq x y z
N MET A 1 -18.82 9.50 -26.41
CA MET A 1 -18.34 10.56 -25.51
C MET A 1 -19.38 10.76 -24.42
N ALA A 2 -19.19 10.14 -23.26
CA ALA A 2 -20.02 10.38 -22.07
C ALA A 2 -19.05 10.85 -20.97
N GLY A 3 -18.87 12.16 -20.87
CA GLY A 3 -18.09 12.77 -19.79
C GLY A 3 -19.00 13.05 -18.61
N ALA A 4 -18.49 12.89 -17.38
CA ALA A 4 -19.19 13.39 -16.20
C ALA A 4 -19.41 14.91 -16.33
N THR A 5 -20.49 15.42 -15.75
CA THR A 5 -20.79 16.86 -15.69
C THR A 5 -21.18 17.20 -14.26
N VAL A 6 -20.74 18.34 -13.74
CA VAL A 6 -21.12 18.79 -12.41
C VAL A 6 -22.29 19.76 -12.55
N ARG A 7 -23.39 19.48 -11.85
CA ARG A 7 -24.51 20.40 -11.74
C ARG A 7 -24.39 21.17 -10.43
N ARG A 8 -24.33 22.50 -10.51
CA ARG A 8 -24.29 23.40 -9.37
C ARG A 8 -25.70 23.58 -8.76
N PRO A 9 -25.82 24.04 -7.50
CA PRO A 9 -27.11 24.32 -6.86
C PRO A 9 -27.97 25.34 -7.64
N ASP A 10 -27.34 26.24 -8.38
CA ASP A 10 -27.98 27.22 -9.27
C ASP A 10 -28.50 26.62 -10.60
N GLY A 11 -28.31 25.31 -10.80
CA GLY A 11 -28.74 24.57 -11.98
C GLY A 11 -27.77 24.59 -13.15
N ARG A 12 -26.64 25.30 -13.06
CA ARG A 12 -25.64 25.35 -14.14
C ARG A 12 -24.85 24.04 -14.22
N PHE A 13 -24.51 23.67 -15.44
CA PHE A 13 -23.67 22.53 -15.75
C PHE A 13 -22.26 23.02 -16.09
N GLU A 14 -21.26 22.44 -15.43
CA GLU A 14 -19.85 22.78 -15.60
C GLU A 14 -19.03 21.53 -15.89
N THR A 15 -17.89 21.75 -16.55
CA THR A 15 -16.86 20.72 -16.67
C THR A 15 -16.43 20.31 -15.27
N PRO A 16 -16.28 19.01 -14.99
CA PRO A 16 -15.84 18.56 -13.69
C PRO A 16 -14.49 19.17 -13.31
N PRO A 17 -14.30 19.58 -12.04
CA PRO A 17 -13.08 20.22 -11.58
C PRO A 17 -11.91 19.24 -11.38
N TRP A 18 -12.00 18.00 -11.89
CA TRP A 18 -10.99 16.95 -11.73
C TRP A 18 -10.50 16.41 -13.07
N LYS A 19 -9.23 16.00 -13.10
CA LYS A 19 -8.63 15.33 -14.27
C LYS A 19 -8.44 13.84 -13.98
N LEU A 20 -8.99 12.99 -14.84
CA LEU A 20 -8.90 11.54 -14.70
C LEU A 20 -7.72 10.98 -15.52
N PRO A 21 -7.07 9.90 -15.06
CA PRO A 21 -6.15 9.11 -15.87
C PRO A 21 -6.82 8.53 -17.12
N GLN A 22 -6.02 8.19 -18.13
CA GLN A 22 -6.54 7.54 -19.34
C GLN A 22 -7.25 6.23 -19.01
N GLY A 23 -8.49 6.08 -19.49
CA GLY A 23 -9.31 4.89 -19.24
C GLY A 23 -10.04 4.87 -17.89
N GLU A 24 -9.87 5.88 -17.05
CA GLU A 24 -10.69 6.04 -15.85
C GLU A 24 -11.97 6.82 -16.16
N GLN A 25 -13.08 6.47 -15.47
CA GLN A 25 -14.37 7.12 -15.69
C GLN A 25 -15.11 7.27 -14.37
N VAL A 26 -15.71 8.44 -14.16
CA VAL A 26 -16.65 8.68 -13.06
C VAL A 26 -18.04 8.20 -13.47
N LEU A 27 -18.59 7.29 -12.67
CA LEU A 27 -19.94 6.77 -12.79
C LEU A 27 -20.94 7.60 -11.98
N GLY A 28 -20.49 8.17 -10.87
CA GLY A 28 -21.30 9.03 -10.01
C GLY A 28 -20.45 9.86 -9.04
N MET A 29 -21.03 10.97 -8.57
CA MET A 29 -20.45 11.73 -7.45
C MET A 29 -21.15 11.27 -6.17
N MET A 30 -20.35 10.81 -5.21
CA MET A 30 -20.84 10.25 -3.94
C MET A 30 -21.10 11.34 -2.91
N LEU A 31 -20.10 12.21 -2.69
CA LEU A 31 -20.22 13.37 -1.81
C LEU A 31 -19.17 14.44 -2.18
N ARG A 32 -19.38 15.65 -1.68
CA ARG A 32 -18.31 16.66 -1.55
C ARG A 32 -18.03 16.80 -0.06
N ASP A 33 -16.80 16.51 0.36
CA ASP A 33 -16.40 16.57 1.77
C ASP A 33 -16.24 18.02 2.26
N GLU A 34 -16.21 18.21 3.58
CA GLU A 34 -16.06 19.53 4.22
C GLU A 34 -14.73 20.21 3.86
N GLN A 35 -13.72 19.42 3.49
CA GLN A 35 -12.42 19.91 3.00
C GLN A 35 -12.49 20.34 1.53
N GLY A 36 -13.65 20.21 0.87
CA GLY A 36 -13.88 20.62 -0.50
C GLY A 36 -13.50 19.56 -1.55
N GLY A 37 -13.04 18.38 -1.11
CA GLY A 37 -12.73 17.23 -1.94
C GLY A 37 -13.98 16.52 -2.46
N TYR A 38 -13.86 15.89 -3.63
CA TYR A 38 -14.94 15.14 -4.26
C TYR A 38 -14.70 13.65 -4.11
N TRP A 39 -15.70 12.95 -3.59
CA TRP A 39 -15.74 11.50 -3.56
C TRP A 39 -16.53 11.00 -4.76
N LEU A 40 -15.94 10.07 -5.50
CA LEU A 40 -16.38 9.67 -6.82
C LEU A 40 -16.53 8.15 -6.86
N ASP A 41 -17.65 7.67 -7.38
CA ASP A 41 -17.76 6.29 -7.85
C ASP A 41 -17.15 6.23 -9.26
N THR A 42 -16.20 5.33 -9.44
CA THR A 42 -15.36 5.23 -10.63
C THR A 42 -15.29 3.79 -11.13
N ARG A 43 -14.76 3.60 -12.34
CA ARG A 43 -14.67 2.27 -12.94
C ARG A 43 -13.79 1.32 -12.12
N THR A 44 -12.78 1.88 -11.45
CA THR A 44 -11.87 1.14 -10.57
C THR A 44 -12.34 1.09 -9.10
N GLY A 45 -13.50 1.66 -8.78
CA GLY A 45 -14.09 1.66 -7.44
C GLY A 45 -14.21 3.07 -6.89
N LEU A 46 -13.69 3.31 -5.70
CA LEU A 46 -13.80 4.61 -5.05
C LEU A 46 -12.64 5.52 -5.47
N GLY A 47 -12.94 6.76 -5.83
CA GLY A 47 -11.96 7.79 -6.14
C GLY A 47 -12.15 9.03 -5.28
N ARG A 48 -11.07 9.75 -5.02
CA ARG A 48 -11.10 11.07 -4.38
C ARG A 48 -10.42 12.08 -5.29
N ALA A 49 -11.02 13.26 -5.46
CA ALA A 49 -10.40 14.37 -6.17
C ALA A 49 -10.28 15.60 -5.26
N VAL A 50 -9.07 16.13 -5.12
CA VAL A 50 -8.75 17.32 -4.30
C VAL A 50 -7.91 18.25 -5.16
N ASP A 51 -8.26 19.54 -5.22
CA ASP A 51 -7.56 20.55 -6.04
C ASP A 51 -7.33 20.11 -7.49
N GLY A 52 -8.31 19.39 -8.04
CA GLY A 52 -8.31 18.83 -9.39
C GLY A 52 -7.40 17.63 -9.63
N GLN A 53 -6.69 17.16 -8.61
CA GLN A 53 -5.90 15.93 -8.62
C GLN A 53 -6.77 14.75 -8.21
N TYR A 54 -6.82 13.72 -9.05
CA TYR A 54 -7.51 12.46 -8.78
C TYR A 54 -6.58 11.45 -8.12
N GLN A 55 -7.11 10.74 -7.12
CA GLN A 55 -6.48 9.59 -6.50
C GLN A 55 -7.49 8.44 -6.38
N GLY A 56 -7.13 7.25 -6.84
CA GLY A 56 -7.88 6.03 -6.57
C GLY A 56 -7.74 5.63 -5.10
N VAL A 57 -8.85 5.24 -4.48
CA VAL A 57 -8.90 4.76 -3.10
C VAL A 57 -8.91 3.24 -3.13
N PRO A 58 -7.78 2.57 -2.85
CA PRO A 58 -7.71 1.13 -2.94
C PRO A 58 -8.48 0.52 -1.77
N LEU A 59 -9.46 -0.31 -2.09
CA LEU A 59 -10.29 -1.00 -1.11
C LEU A 59 -10.00 -2.49 -1.18
N TYR A 60 -9.70 -3.09 -0.03
CA TYR A 60 -9.39 -4.49 0.09
C TYR A 60 -10.40 -5.18 0.99
N SER A 61 -10.79 -6.41 0.62
CA SER A 61 -11.61 -7.27 1.45
C SER A 61 -10.84 -8.53 1.82
N ALA A 62 -10.75 -8.81 3.12
CA ALA A 62 -10.19 -10.06 3.62
C ALA A 62 -11.01 -11.28 3.17
N VAL A 63 -12.33 -11.12 3.04
CA VAL A 63 -13.24 -12.17 2.56
C VAL A 63 -13.00 -12.45 1.08
N ALA A 64 -12.85 -11.41 0.25
CA ALA A 64 -12.57 -11.56 -1.17
C ALA A 64 -11.10 -11.85 -1.49
N ARG A 65 -10.21 -11.77 -0.48
CA ARG A 65 -8.76 -11.94 -0.59
C ARG A 65 -8.12 -11.05 -1.66
N GLY A 66 -8.53 -9.79 -1.73
CA GLY A 66 -8.02 -8.90 -2.77
C GLY A 66 -8.71 -7.54 -2.85
N PRO A 67 -8.36 -6.75 -3.87
CA PRO A 67 -9.02 -5.48 -4.16
C PRO A 67 -10.49 -5.73 -4.53
N VAL A 68 -11.36 -4.81 -4.11
CA VAL A 68 -12.79 -4.90 -4.38
C VAL A 68 -13.33 -3.61 -4.99
N ARG A 69 -14.38 -3.76 -5.81
CA ARG A 69 -15.15 -2.65 -6.37
C ARG A 69 -16.64 -2.77 -6.01
N PRO A 70 -17.03 -2.29 -4.82
CA PRO A 70 -18.43 -2.26 -4.41
C PRO A 70 -19.28 -1.34 -5.30
N ASN A 71 -20.57 -1.62 -5.37
CA ASN A 71 -21.54 -0.76 -6.06
C ASN A 71 -22.09 0.28 -5.07
N TRP A 72 -21.43 1.44 -5.03
CA TRP A 72 -21.80 2.52 -4.13
C TRP A 72 -23.14 3.15 -4.49
N THR A 73 -23.95 3.41 -3.47
CA THR A 73 -25.28 4.05 -3.63
C THR A 73 -25.47 5.28 -2.77
N GLY A 74 -24.66 5.46 -1.74
CA GLY A 74 -24.70 6.65 -0.91
C GLY A 74 -23.41 6.83 -0.13
N ALA A 75 -23.18 8.06 0.31
CA ALA A 75 -22.05 8.38 1.16
C ALA A 75 -22.41 9.48 2.16
N TYR A 76 -21.75 9.47 3.32
CA TYR A 76 -21.94 10.45 4.39
C TYR A 76 -20.61 10.71 5.07
N GLU A 77 -20.28 11.98 5.31
CA GLU A 77 -19.11 12.37 6.11
C GLU A 77 -19.55 12.56 7.57
N ASP A 78 -18.84 11.91 8.49
CA ASP A 78 -19.04 12.09 9.93
C ASP A 78 -18.26 13.30 10.47
N ARG A 79 -18.54 13.68 11.72
CA ARG A 79 -17.94 14.87 12.36
C ARG A 79 -16.43 14.78 12.57
N GLU A 80 -15.84 13.59 12.47
CA GLU A 80 -14.40 13.39 12.60
C GLU A 80 -13.69 13.47 11.24
N GLY A 81 -14.45 13.60 10.14
CA GLY A 81 -13.96 13.59 8.76
C GLY A 81 -13.84 12.18 8.16
N GLY A 82 -14.48 11.19 8.77
CA GLY A 82 -14.57 9.82 8.28
C GLY A 82 -15.71 9.69 7.26
N ILE A 83 -15.53 8.83 6.26
CA ILE A 83 -16.50 8.65 5.18
C ILE A 83 -17.20 7.30 5.33
N TRP A 84 -18.51 7.35 5.50
CA TRP A 84 -19.40 6.20 5.48
C TRP A 84 -19.91 5.99 4.05
N LEU A 85 -19.87 4.76 3.56
CA LEU A 85 -20.26 4.41 2.19
C LEU A 85 -21.25 3.25 2.22
N ALA A 86 -22.43 3.47 1.64
CA ALA A 86 -23.43 2.44 1.46
C ALA A 86 -23.24 1.75 0.10
N SER A 87 -23.28 0.42 0.10
CA SER A 87 -23.20 -0.40 -1.09
C SER A 87 -24.35 -1.40 -1.17
N THR A 88 -24.87 -1.59 -2.38
CA THR A 88 -25.92 -2.59 -2.67
C THR A 88 -25.42 -4.04 -2.59
N ASN A 89 -24.11 -4.26 -2.71
CA ASN A 89 -23.52 -5.60 -2.75
C ASN A 89 -22.39 -5.83 -1.72
N ALA A 90 -22.07 -4.82 -0.90
CA ALA A 90 -20.98 -4.91 0.07
C ALA A 90 -21.31 -4.32 1.45
N GLY A 91 -22.56 -3.94 1.71
CA GLY A 91 -23.00 -3.42 3.00
C GLY A 91 -22.54 -1.97 3.26
N LEU A 92 -22.33 -1.64 4.54
CA LEU A 92 -21.90 -0.33 5.00
C LEU A 92 -20.41 -0.35 5.32
N TRP A 93 -19.67 0.56 4.70
CA TRP A 93 -18.22 0.71 4.87
C TRP A 93 -17.92 2.02 5.60
N HIS A 94 -16.89 2.01 6.44
CA HIS A 94 -16.38 3.20 7.10
C HIS A 94 -14.91 3.38 6.78
N LEU A 95 -14.59 4.56 6.26
CA LEU A 95 -13.25 4.97 5.91
C LEU A 95 -12.81 6.05 6.89
N LEU A 96 -11.83 5.73 7.73
CA LEU A 96 -11.38 6.61 8.81
C LEU A 96 -10.88 7.96 8.28
N PRO A 97 -10.99 9.03 9.08
CA PRO A 97 -10.35 10.30 8.77
C PRO A 97 -8.87 10.09 8.47
N ARG A 98 -8.37 10.76 7.43
CA ARG A 98 -6.95 10.67 7.03
C ARG A 98 -6.48 9.24 6.68
N TRP A 99 -7.38 8.36 6.22
CA TRP A 99 -7.01 7.00 5.80
C TRP A 99 -5.86 6.95 4.77
N TRP A 100 -5.72 8.00 3.95
CA TRP A 100 -4.63 8.15 2.99
C TRP A 100 -3.24 8.29 3.64
N GLN A 101 -3.17 8.45 4.96
CA GLN A 101 -1.92 8.48 5.72
C GLN A 101 -1.45 7.09 6.15
N PHE A 102 -2.25 6.03 5.96
CA PHE A 102 -1.80 4.66 6.17
C PHE A 102 -1.69 3.92 4.83
N SER A 103 -0.73 3.02 4.74
CA SER A 103 -0.55 2.12 3.59
C SER A 103 -0.42 0.71 4.11
N VAL A 104 -1.24 -0.19 3.55
CA VAL A 104 -1.09 -1.64 3.77
C VAL A 104 -0.37 -2.22 2.57
N LEU A 105 0.82 -2.74 2.80
CA LEU A 105 1.62 -3.41 1.79
C LEU A 105 1.57 -4.90 2.08
N SER A 106 1.05 -5.67 1.14
CA SER A 106 0.89 -7.11 1.26
C SER A 106 1.72 -7.82 0.20
N ARG A 107 2.10 -9.07 0.47
CA ARG A 107 2.53 -9.98 -0.57
C ARG A 107 1.36 -10.30 -1.50
N LEU A 108 1.60 -10.21 -2.80
CA LEU A 108 0.68 -10.68 -3.85
C LEU A 108 1.43 -11.76 -4.66
N GLU A 109 0.87 -12.96 -4.75
CA GLU A 109 1.55 -14.10 -5.39
C GLU A 109 1.87 -13.86 -6.87
N ASP A 110 0.98 -13.15 -7.57
CA ASP A 110 1.08 -12.87 -9.01
C ASP A 110 1.76 -11.53 -9.33
N ASP A 111 2.20 -10.77 -8.31
CA ASP A 111 2.86 -9.48 -8.51
C ASP A 111 4.30 -9.51 -7.96
N PRO A 112 5.31 -9.63 -8.84
CA PRO A 112 6.72 -9.65 -8.44
C PRO A 112 7.21 -8.29 -7.93
N SER A 113 6.42 -7.22 -8.03
CA SER A 113 6.75 -5.91 -7.47
C SER A 113 6.19 -5.69 -6.04
N SER A 114 5.44 -6.67 -5.51
CA SER A 114 4.94 -6.65 -4.13
C SER A 114 5.99 -7.13 -3.11
N LEU A 115 5.69 -6.98 -1.82
CA LEU A 115 6.52 -7.51 -0.73
C LEU A 115 6.63 -9.04 -0.84
N ARG A 116 7.83 -9.60 -0.65
CA ARG A 116 8.00 -11.06 -0.69
C ARG A 116 7.57 -11.73 0.60
N ASN A 117 7.64 -11.02 1.71
CA ASN A 117 7.22 -11.52 3.02
C ASN A 117 5.73 -11.28 3.24
N ALA A 118 4.93 -12.35 3.32
CA ALA A 118 3.53 -12.26 3.74
C ALA A 118 3.39 -11.75 5.19
N PHE A 119 4.35 -12.10 6.05
CA PHE A 119 4.45 -11.63 7.42
C PHE A 119 5.77 -10.88 7.59
N VAL A 120 5.71 -9.55 7.69
CA VAL A 120 6.87 -8.73 8.05
C VAL A 120 7.08 -8.81 9.55
N LEU A 121 8.25 -9.31 9.96
CA LEU A 121 8.58 -9.56 11.37
C LEU A 121 9.68 -8.63 11.90
N GLY A 122 10.46 -8.03 10.99
CA GLY A 122 11.48 -7.05 11.34
C GLY A 122 11.54 -5.93 10.33
N THR A 123 11.76 -4.71 10.81
CA THR A 123 11.99 -3.52 9.99
C THR A 123 13.17 -2.70 10.49
N SER A 124 13.86 -2.02 9.56
CA SER A 124 14.91 -1.05 9.88
C SER A 124 14.88 0.09 8.89
N PRO A 125 15.11 1.35 9.33
CA PRO A 125 15.41 2.43 8.40
C PRO A 125 16.60 2.05 7.51
N SER A 126 16.55 2.46 6.25
CA SER A 126 17.71 2.37 5.37
C SER A 126 18.45 3.71 5.24
N SER A 127 19.79 3.68 5.20
CA SER A 127 20.61 4.88 5.11
C SER A 127 20.44 5.65 3.79
N ASN A 128 20.00 4.98 2.72
CA ASN A 128 19.70 5.59 1.43
C ASN A 128 18.22 6.00 1.26
N GLY A 129 17.45 5.95 2.34
CA GLY A 129 16.01 6.17 2.34
C GLY A 129 15.22 4.88 2.20
N GLY A 130 14.01 4.89 2.75
CA GLY A 130 13.16 3.70 2.80
C GLY A 130 13.39 2.81 4.01
N ILE A 131 12.84 1.61 3.94
CA ILE A 131 12.67 0.70 5.06
C ILE A 131 13.06 -0.72 4.60
N TRP A 132 14.06 -1.29 5.26
CA TRP A 132 14.34 -2.72 5.17
C TRP A 132 13.23 -3.51 5.82
N THR A 133 12.82 -4.60 5.20
CA THR A 133 11.84 -5.54 5.76
C THR A 133 12.36 -6.96 5.67
N VAL A 134 12.10 -7.74 6.71
CA VAL A 134 12.36 -9.18 6.76
C VAL A 134 11.16 -9.90 7.36
N GLY A 135 11.03 -11.21 7.10
CA GLY A 135 9.83 -11.90 7.53
C GLY A 135 9.78 -13.40 7.30
N GLY A 136 8.55 -13.92 7.34
CA GLY A 136 8.24 -15.36 7.36
C GLY A 136 8.58 -16.14 6.08
N HIS A 137 8.93 -15.46 4.98
CA HIS A 137 9.34 -16.11 3.72
C HIS A 137 10.87 -16.07 3.51
N GLY A 138 11.64 -15.68 4.52
CA GLY A 138 13.10 -15.69 4.40
C GLY A 138 13.65 -14.66 3.41
N ALA A 139 12.88 -13.61 3.10
CA ALA A 139 13.26 -12.58 2.14
C ALA A 139 13.71 -11.29 2.84
N LEU A 140 14.66 -10.60 2.20
CA LEU A 140 15.06 -9.23 2.51
C LEU A 140 14.59 -8.33 1.36
N ASP A 141 13.67 -7.42 1.68
CA ASP A 141 13.18 -6.40 0.77
C ASP A 141 13.51 -4.99 1.31
N ARG A 142 13.57 -4.00 0.43
CA ARG A 142 13.62 -2.58 0.80
C ARG A 142 12.43 -1.86 0.18
N PHE A 143 11.62 -1.24 1.01
CA PHE A 143 10.47 -0.45 0.59
C PHE A 143 10.80 1.05 0.60
N ASP A 144 10.53 1.75 -0.49
CA ASP A 144 10.60 3.21 -0.55
C ASP A 144 9.19 3.82 -0.35
N PRO A 145 8.92 4.46 0.80
CA PRO A 145 7.62 5.07 1.09
C PRO A 145 7.32 6.29 0.21
N LYS A 146 8.33 6.91 -0.43
CA LYS A 146 8.10 8.06 -1.32
C LYS A 146 7.56 7.63 -2.67
N THR A 147 8.01 6.48 -3.17
CA THR A 147 7.66 5.99 -4.52
C THR A 147 6.73 4.78 -4.50
N GLY A 148 6.51 4.16 -3.33
CA GLY A 148 5.74 2.93 -3.19
C GLY A 148 6.47 1.69 -3.71
N LYS A 149 7.73 1.82 -4.16
CA LYS A 149 8.47 0.72 -4.79
C LYS A 149 9.04 -0.23 -3.75
N VAL A 150 8.93 -1.53 -4.04
CA VAL A 150 9.64 -2.59 -3.32
C VAL A 150 10.84 -3.03 -4.15
N GLU A 151 12.03 -2.91 -3.59
CA GLU A 151 13.25 -3.47 -4.13
C GLU A 151 13.56 -4.80 -3.44
N GLN A 152 13.59 -5.87 -4.23
CA GLN A 152 13.84 -7.22 -3.74
C GLN A 152 15.34 -7.50 -3.72
N HIS A 153 15.94 -7.55 -2.53
CA HIS A 153 17.39 -7.68 -2.40
C HIS A 153 17.84 -9.12 -2.38
N ARG A 154 17.16 -9.98 -1.62
CA ARG A 154 17.53 -11.40 -1.50
C ARG A 154 16.38 -12.26 -1.03
N THR A 155 16.26 -13.45 -1.59
CA THR A 155 15.43 -14.55 -1.06
C THR A 155 16.31 -15.62 -0.45
N TRP A 156 15.68 -16.48 0.35
CA TRP A 156 16.35 -17.62 0.98
C TRP A 156 17.55 -17.18 1.80
N VAL A 157 17.46 -16.01 2.46
CA VAL A 157 18.56 -15.39 3.22
C VAL A 157 19.13 -16.38 4.23
N ASN A 158 18.27 -17.12 4.92
CA ASN A 158 18.65 -18.28 5.71
C ASN A 158 17.77 -19.47 5.34
N GLY A 159 17.71 -19.82 4.04
CA GLY A 159 16.75 -20.80 3.55
C GLY A 159 15.30 -20.36 3.80
N MET A 160 14.44 -21.30 4.18
CA MET A 160 13.01 -21.07 4.44
C MET A 160 12.73 -20.59 5.87
N HIS A 161 13.78 -20.34 6.67
CA HIS A 161 13.64 -19.92 8.05
C HIS A 161 13.08 -18.50 8.17
N TRP A 162 12.33 -18.28 9.25
CA TRP A 162 11.80 -16.95 9.57
C TRP A 162 12.94 -16.03 10.00
N LEU A 163 12.94 -14.84 9.41
CA LEU A 163 13.83 -13.76 9.79
C LEU A 163 13.07 -12.84 10.75
N THR A 164 13.62 -12.62 11.93
CA THR A 164 12.91 -11.99 13.06
C THR A 164 13.37 -10.56 13.32
N SER A 165 14.54 -10.17 12.82
CA SER A 165 15.07 -8.82 13.02
C SER A 165 15.96 -8.40 11.86
N VAL A 166 16.01 -7.09 11.62
CA VAL A 166 16.90 -6.48 10.63
C VAL A 166 17.41 -5.16 11.16
N ARG A 167 18.67 -4.82 10.86
CA ARG A 167 19.27 -3.53 11.18
C ARG A 167 20.37 -3.16 10.20
N GLU A 168 20.30 -1.97 9.63
CA GLU A 168 21.43 -1.42 8.88
C GLU A 168 22.45 -0.76 9.82
N ASP A 169 23.73 -1.06 9.64
CA ASP A 169 24.81 -0.40 10.36
C ASP A 169 25.32 0.86 9.65
N ARG A 170 26.21 1.62 10.32
CA ARG A 170 26.76 2.88 9.79
C ARG A 170 27.62 2.70 8.53
N ARG A 171 28.01 1.48 8.18
CA ARG A 171 28.78 1.16 6.97
C ARG A 171 27.88 0.69 5.83
N GLY A 172 26.56 0.72 6.02
CA GLY A 172 25.58 0.27 5.05
C GLY A 172 25.43 -1.25 4.97
N GLN A 173 25.94 -2.00 5.96
CA GLN A 173 25.75 -3.44 6.03
C GLN A 173 24.44 -3.74 6.74
N VAL A 174 23.68 -4.70 6.20
CA VAL A 174 22.37 -5.08 6.72
C VAL A 174 22.52 -6.34 7.56
N TRP A 175 22.38 -6.21 8.87
CA TRP A 175 22.37 -7.32 9.82
C TRP A 175 20.98 -7.89 9.94
N ILE A 176 20.85 -9.21 9.91
CA ILE A 176 19.59 -9.94 9.86
C ILE A 176 19.65 -11.06 10.88
N GLY A 177 18.69 -11.11 11.78
CA GLY A 177 18.56 -12.20 12.75
C GLY A 177 17.53 -13.23 12.32
N SER A 178 17.85 -14.50 12.51
CA SER A 178 16.91 -15.62 12.58
C SER A 178 17.03 -16.30 13.94
N ASN A 179 16.20 -17.33 14.19
CA ASN A 179 16.24 -18.08 15.45
C ASN A 179 17.56 -18.84 15.67
N ASP A 180 18.29 -19.16 14.60
CA ASP A 180 19.46 -20.04 14.58
C ASP A 180 20.75 -19.36 14.11
N ALA A 181 20.65 -18.17 13.52
CA ALA A 181 21.77 -17.50 12.89
C ALA A 181 21.67 -15.97 12.94
N LEU A 182 22.86 -15.35 12.92
CA LEU A 182 23.05 -13.96 12.57
C LEU A 182 23.62 -13.90 11.15
N LEU A 183 23.05 -13.05 10.31
CA LEU A 183 23.53 -12.85 8.95
C LEU A 183 23.87 -11.37 8.72
N ARG A 184 24.85 -11.12 7.87
CA ARG A 184 25.21 -9.79 7.39
C ARG A 184 25.20 -9.78 5.88
N TYR A 185 24.39 -8.91 5.31
CA TYR A 185 24.23 -8.70 3.88
C TYR A 185 24.87 -7.37 3.46
N ASP A 186 25.70 -7.40 2.43
CA ASP A 186 26.21 -6.21 1.78
C ASP A 186 25.33 -5.89 0.57
N PRO A 187 24.55 -4.80 0.56
CA PRO A 187 23.66 -4.48 -0.55
C PRO A 187 24.40 -4.04 -1.83
N LYS A 188 25.66 -3.59 -1.72
CA LYS A 188 26.47 -3.17 -2.88
C LYS A 188 27.11 -4.36 -3.57
N LEU A 189 27.70 -5.26 -2.77
CA LEU A 189 28.36 -6.47 -3.28
C LEU A 189 27.38 -7.63 -3.49
N ARG A 190 26.19 -7.54 -2.89
CA ARG A 190 25.18 -8.61 -2.78
C ARG A 190 25.70 -9.85 -2.06
N ASP A 191 26.73 -9.68 -1.23
CA ASP A 191 27.33 -10.75 -0.43
C ASP A 191 26.58 -10.99 0.87
N LEU A 192 26.54 -12.24 1.30
CA LEU A 192 25.89 -12.65 2.53
C LEU A 192 26.85 -13.50 3.35
N ARG A 193 27.04 -13.13 4.61
CA ARG A 193 27.82 -13.89 5.59
C ARG A 193 26.91 -14.35 6.71
N ARG A 194 27.03 -15.62 7.10
CA ARG A 194 26.24 -16.26 8.16
C ARG A 194 27.13 -16.67 9.33
N TRP A 195 26.62 -16.50 10.55
CA TRP A 195 27.18 -17.04 11.78
C TRP A 195 26.05 -17.74 12.54
N GLY A 196 26.20 -19.02 12.84
CA GLY A 196 25.18 -19.83 13.51
C GLY A 196 25.80 -21.09 14.12
N ARG A 197 25.00 -21.90 14.82
CA ARG A 197 25.51 -23.07 15.58
C ARG A 197 26.22 -24.13 14.72
N ASP A 198 26.01 -24.12 13.41
CA ASP A 198 26.67 -25.05 12.47
C ASP A 198 27.95 -24.48 11.83
N ALA A 199 28.42 -23.29 12.22
CA ALA A 199 29.60 -22.65 11.61
C ALA A 199 30.94 -23.12 12.21
N ALA A 200 30.94 -24.17 13.03
CA ALA A 200 32.15 -24.75 13.61
C ALA A 200 32.16 -26.26 13.36
N CYS A 201 32.72 -26.67 12.21
CA CYS A 201 33.55 -27.86 11.99
C CYS A 201 33.98 -27.89 10.52
N GLY A 202 35.21 -27.48 10.27
CA GLY A 202 35.89 -27.52 8.97
C GLY A 202 37.33 -27.10 9.16
#